data_AF-A0A4U9HIT8-F1
#
_entry.id   AF-A0A4U9HIT8-F1
#
_cell.length_a   1.000
_cell.length_b   1.000
_cell.length_c   1.000
_cell.angle_alpha   90.00
_cell.angle_beta   90.00
_cell.angle_gamma   90.00
#
_symmetry.space_group_name_H-M   'P 1'
#
loop_
_entity.id
_entity.type
_entity.pdbx_description
1 polymer ?
#
loop_
_entity_poly.entity_id
_entity_poly.type
_entity_poly.pdbx_seq_one_letter_code
_entity_poly.pdbx_strand_id
1 'polypeptide(L)'
;MVELGKNALDKIPLDPDLRAAIELAQRIKKEGRRRQLQLIGKMLRQRDVEPIRQALDKLKNRHNQQVALFHKLEQIRDRLIDNGDDAIAEVLNLWPDADRQQLRTLVRNARKEKEGNKPPKSARLIFQYLRELAEAEVKNRVIFPLFPTGRGGECSLSHSGRGKRLHCRFCFLCQPIQQLLMDPTKPAVAHHQNVIARLRGFHHHLR
;
A
#
# COMPACT_ATOMS: atom_id res chain seq x y z
N MET A 1 16.23 21.63 -4.71
CA MET A 1 16.74 21.94 -3.35
C MET A 1 16.27 23.31 -2.88
N VAL A 2 16.53 24.40 -3.64
CA VAL A 2 16.12 25.76 -3.24
C VAL A 2 14.60 25.99 -3.21
N GLU A 3 13.84 25.19 -3.96
CA GLU A 3 12.37 25.25 -3.97
C GLU A 3 11.72 24.31 -2.94
N LEU A 4 12.51 23.57 -2.16
CA LEU A 4 11.98 22.69 -1.13
C LEU A 4 11.58 23.50 0.11
N GLY A 5 10.44 23.15 0.70
CA GLY A 5 9.99 23.74 1.97
C GLY A 5 10.91 23.35 3.14
N LYS A 6 10.88 24.15 4.22
CA LYS A 6 11.73 23.99 5.41
C LYS A 6 11.73 22.56 5.98
N ASN A 7 10.56 21.93 6.07
CA ASN A 7 10.39 20.55 6.56
C ASN A 7 11.12 19.49 5.72
N ALA A 8 11.33 19.74 4.43
CA ALA A 8 12.09 18.84 3.55
C ALA A 8 13.60 19.10 3.65
N LEU A 9 14.00 20.34 3.91
CA LEU A 9 15.41 20.71 4.14
C LEU A 9 15.94 20.12 5.45
N ASP A 10 15.13 20.06 6.51
CA ASP A 10 15.52 19.48 7.80
C ASP A 10 15.79 17.97 7.75
N LYS A 11 15.25 17.28 6.73
CA LYS A 11 15.47 15.84 6.51
C LYS A 11 16.74 15.54 5.73
N ILE A 12 17.41 16.57 5.20
CA ILE A 12 18.65 16.44 4.46
C ILE A 12 19.78 16.80 5.43
N PRO A 13 20.86 16.00 5.52
CA PRO A 13 22.02 16.37 6.30
C PRO A 13 22.72 17.56 5.64
N LEU A 14 22.32 18.77 6.06
CA LEU A 14 22.84 20.03 5.58
C LEU A 14 23.69 20.68 6.68
N ASP A 15 24.87 21.12 6.30
CA ASP A 15 25.74 21.94 7.13
C ASP A 15 25.12 23.35 7.33
N PRO A 16 25.33 23.98 8.50
CA PRO A 16 24.72 25.26 8.86
C PRO A 16 24.96 26.38 7.84
N ASP A 17 26.15 26.45 7.24
CA ASP A 17 26.48 27.50 6.26
C ASP A 17 25.68 27.32 4.95
N LEU A 18 25.52 26.07 4.53
CA LEU A 18 24.76 25.73 3.33
C LEU A 18 23.26 25.98 3.56
N ARG A 19 22.76 25.69 4.75
CA ARG A 19 21.37 25.97 5.13
C ARG A 19 21.08 27.47 5.11
N ALA A 20 21.94 28.29 5.70
CA ALA A 20 21.83 29.74 5.65
C ALA A 20 21.85 30.28 4.21
N ALA A 21 22.74 29.75 3.37
CA ALA A 21 22.82 30.14 1.96
C ALA A 21 21.53 29.82 1.17
N ILE A 22 20.89 28.68 1.44
CA ILE A 22 19.62 28.27 0.81
C ILE A 22 18.47 29.17 1.29
N GLU A 23 18.38 29.48 2.58
CA GLU A 23 17.35 30.38 3.12
C GLU A 23 17.46 31.79 2.53
N LEU A 24 18.68 32.30 2.38
CA LEU A 24 18.93 33.57 1.70
C LEU A 24 18.48 33.49 0.23
N ALA A 25 18.76 32.38 -0.46
CA ALA A 25 18.32 32.17 -1.85
C ALA A 25 16.80 32.14 -2.02
N GLN A 26 16.05 31.73 -1.00
CA GLN A 26 14.58 31.72 -1.00
C GLN A 26 13.98 33.12 -0.78
N ARG A 27 14.67 33.99 -0.03
CA ARG A 27 14.21 35.36 0.24
C ARG A 27 14.50 36.33 -0.91
N ILE A 28 15.63 36.16 -1.58
CA ILE A 28 16.10 37.06 -2.63
C ILE A 28 15.37 36.77 -3.95
N LYS A 29 14.95 37.83 -4.66
CA LYS A 29 14.27 37.75 -5.97
C LYS A 29 15.20 38.25 -7.10
N LYS A 30 14.88 37.90 -8.35
CA LYS A 30 15.57 38.36 -9.58
C LYS A 30 17.08 38.00 -9.60
N GLU A 31 17.94 38.90 -10.06
CA GLU A 31 19.39 38.68 -10.27
C GLU A 31 20.13 38.20 -9.02
N GLY A 32 19.72 38.64 -7.83
CA GLY A 32 20.33 38.19 -6.58
C GLY A 32 20.14 36.68 -6.33
N ARG A 33 19.02 36.09 -6.78
CA ARG A 33 18.79 34.63 -6.70
C ARG A 33 19.78 33.89 -7.60
N ARG A 34 20.02 34.39 -8.82
CA ARG A 34 20.95 33.77 -9.78
C ARG A 34 22.37 33.73 -9.24
N ARG A 35 22.84 34.84 -8.64
CA ARG A 35 24.15 34.92 -8.00
C ARG A 35 24.25 33.99 -6.78
N GLN A 36 23.22 33.96 -5.95
CA GLN A 36 23.20 33.08 -4.78
C GLN A 36 23.21 31.60 -5.16
N LEU A 37 22.53 31.21 -6.24
CA LEU A 37 22.59 29.85 -6.78
C LEU A 37 23.99 29.45 -7.24
N GLN A 38 24.75 30.39 -7.83
CA GLN A 38 26.15 30.14 -8.21
C GLN A 38 27.04 29.91 -6.99
N LEU A 39 26.86 30.71 -5.93
CA LEU A 39 27.57 30.53 -4.65
C LEU A 39 27.28 29.16 -4.04
N ILE A 40 26.00 28.78 -3.96
CA ILE A 40 25.59 27.45 -3.48
C ILE A 40 26.22 26.35 -4.34
N GLY A 41 26.27 26.53 -5.66
CA GLY A 41 26.94 25.60 -6.58
C GLY A 41 28.45 25.47 -6.33
N LYS A 42 29.13 26.56 -5.93
CA LYS A 42 30.54 26.53 -5.54
C LYS A 42 30.74 25.77 -4.21
N MET A 43 29.90 26.05 -3.22
CA MET A 43 29.95 25.38 -1.91
C MET A 43 29.69 23.88 -2.01
N LEU A 44 28.79 23.45 -2.89
CA LEU A 44 28.50 22.03 -3.12
C LEU A 44 29.68 21.28 -3.74
N ARG A 45 30.50 21.91 -4.60
CA ARG A 45 31.67 21.25 -5.19
C ARG A 45 32.83 21.07 -4.21
N GLN A 46 32.85 21.88 -3.15
CA GLN A 46 33.88 21.82 -2.11
C GLN A 46 33.56 20.78 -1.01
N ARG A 47 32.38 20.15 -1.08
CA ARG A 47 31.85 19.24 -0.06
C ARG A 47 31.42 17.92 -0.71
N ASP A 48 31.18 16.90 0.12
CA ASP A 48 30.62 15.64 -0.36
C ASP A 48 29.13 15.81 -0.73
N VAL A 49 28.82 15.66 -2.02
CA VAL A 49 27.47 15.82 -2.57
C VAL A 49 26.63 14.56 -2.46
N GLU A 50 27.25 13.41 -2.18
CA GLU A 50 26.59 12.13 -2.25
C GLU A 50 25.54 11.88 -1.16
N PRO A 51 25.76 12.23 0.13
CA PRO A 51 24.69 12.14 1.13
C PRO A 51 23.51 13.07 0.81
N ILE A 52 23.77 14.23 0.21
CA ILE A 52 22.74 15.21 -0.19
C ILE A 52 21.90 14.65 -1.34
N ARG A 53 22.54 14.07 -2.36
CA ARG A 53 21.85 13.45 -3.50
C ARG A 53 21.00 12.27 -3.06
N GLN A 54 21.54 11.37 -2.24
CA GLN A 54 20.78 10.24 -1.70
C GLN A 54 19.55 10.69 -0.90
N ALA A 55 19.69 11.73 -0.06
CA ALA A 55 18.57 12.29 0.69
C ALA A 55 17.51 12.91 -0.24
N LEU A 56 17.95 13.64 -1.28
CA LEU A 56 17.06 14.20 -2.30
C LEU A 56 16.33 13.11 -3.09
N ASP A 57 17.01 12.03 -3.46
CA ASP A 57 16.41 10.93 -4.21
C ASP A 57 15.41 10.15 -3.36
N LYS A 58 15.69 9.94 -2.07
CA LYS A 58 14.71 9.37 -1.13
C LYS A 58 13.46 10.24 -1.02
N LEU A 59 13.60 11.57 -0.94
CA LEU A 59 12.47 12.50 -0.90
C LEU A 59 11.68 12.50 -2.20
N LYS A 60 12.35 12.57 -3.35
CA LYS A 60 11.73 12.52 -4.68
C LYS A 60 11.00 11.19 -4.89
N ASN A 61 11.60 10.06 -4.53
CA ASN A 61 10.98 8.76 -4.67
C ASN A 61 9.68 8.66 -3.88
N ARG A 62 9.64 9.17 -2.63
CA ARG A 62 8.39 9.21 -1.85
C ARG A 62 7.33 10.07 -2.52
N HIS A 63 7.70 11.24 -3.04
CA HIS A 63 6.76 12.11 -3.74
C HIS A 63 6.25 11.48 -5.03
N ASN A 64 7.15 10.91 -5.85
CA ASN A 64 6.82 10.22 -7.08
C ASN A 64 5.92 9.00 -6.84
N GLN A 65 6.14 8.26 -5.75
CA GLN A 65 5.25 7.18 -5.33
C GLN A 65 3.85 7.69 -5.01
N GLN A 66 3.71 8.80 -4.27
CA GLN A 66 2.41 9.39 -4.00
C GLN A 66 1.71 9.86 -5.29
N VAL A 67 2.44 10.52 -6.19
CA VAL A 67 1.91 10.97 -7.50
C VAL A 67 1.46 9.78 -8.35
N ALA A 68 2.28 8.72 -8.43
CA ALA A 68 1.93 7.50 -9.15
C ALA A 68 0.68 6.81 -8.55
N LEU A 69 0.55 6.79 -7.23
CA LEU A 69 -0.66 6.29 -6.55
C LEU A 69 -1.88 7.13 -6.92
N PHE A 70 -1.77 8.47 -6.90
CA PHE A 70 -2.87 9.35 -7.30
C PHE A 70 -3.34 9.06 -8.73
N HIS A 71 -2.41 8.97 -9.69
CA HIS A 71 -2.77 8.63 -11.06
C HIS A 71 -3.39 7.25 -11.20
N LYS A 72 -2.93 6.26 -10.42
CA LYS A 72 -3.56 4.94 -10.39
C LYS A 72 -5.00 5.01 -9.87
N LEU A 73 -5.27 5.79 -8.82
CA LEU A 73 -6.62 5.98 -8.30
C LEU A 73 -7.53 6.72 -9.30
N GLU A 74 -6.99 7.69 -10.03
CA GLU A 74 -7.72 8.38 -11.11
C GLU A 74 -8.13 7.40 -12.23
N GLN A 75 -7.21 6.53 -12.67
CA GLN A 75 -7.52 5.51 -13.67
C GLN A 75 -8.61 4.54 -13.20
N ILE A 76 -8.58 4.12 -11.93
CA ILE A 76 -9.61 3.26 -11.36
C ILE A 76 -10.96 3.96 -11.31
N ARG A 77 -10.99 5.24 -10.89
CA ARG A 77 -12.21 6.06 -10.89
C ARG A 77 -12.83 6.12 -12.29
N ASP A 78 -12.02 6.42 -13.31
CA ASP A 78 -12.52 6.58 -14.67
C ASP A 78 -13.07 5.24 -15.21
N ARG A 79 -12.36 4.13 -14.97
CA ARG A 79 -12.86 2.78 -15.28
C ARG A 79 -14.16 2.43 -14.56
N LEU A 80 -14.32 2.83 -13.29
CA LEU A 80 -15.56 2.61 -12.54
C LEU A 80 -16.74 3.35 -13.16
N ILE A 81 -16.53 4.58 -13.62
CA ILE A 81 -17.57 5.38 -14.27
C ILE A 81 -17.95 4.79 -15.63
N ASP A 82 -16.98 4.31 -16.40
CA ASP A 82 -17.21 3.80 -17.75
C ASP A 82 -17.79 2.36 -17.77
N ASN A 83 -17.24 1.45 -16.96
CA ASN A 83 -17.62 0.03 -16.96
C ASN A 83 -18.70 -0.32 -15.92
N GLY A 84 -19.00 0.57 -14.96
CA GLY A 84 -20.09 0.33 -14.01
C GLY A 84 -19.84 -0.83 -13.05
N ASP A 85 -20.77 -1.80 -13.01
CA ASP A 85 -20.78 -2.90 -12.04
C ASP A 85 -19.64 -3.91 -12.25
N ASP A 86 -19.15 -4.08 -13.48
CA ASP A 86 -18.05 -5.02 -13.78
C ASP A 86 -16.73 -4.55 -13.15
N ALA A 87 -16.43 -3.26 -13.26
CA ALA A 87 -15.24 -2.66 -12.62
C ALA A 87 -15.33 -2.69 -11.09
N ILE A 88 -16.52 -2.72 -10.49
CA ILE A 88 -16.67 -2.86 -9.03
C ILE A 88 -16.16 -4.23 -8.56
N ALA A 89 -16.37 -5.29 -9.35
CA ALA A 89 -15.84 -6.61 -9.01
C ALA A 89 -14.29 -6.63 -9.01
N GLU A 90 -13.67 -5.96 -9.99
CA GLU A 90 -12.21 -5.81 -10.03
C GLU A 90 -11.66 -5.04 -8.83
N VAL A 91 -12.32 -3.93 -8.44
CA VAL A 91 -11.94 -3.13 -7.27
C VAL A 91 -12.07 -3.91 -5.98
N LEU A 92 -13.07 -4.76 -5.84
CA LEU A 92 -13.25 -5.62 -4.67
C LEU A 92 -12.23 -6.76 -4.58
N ASN A 93 -11.71 -7.22 -5.73
CA ASN A 93 -10.59 -8.16 -5.74
C ASN A 93 -9.29 -7.49 -5.25
N LEU A 94 -9.11 -6.19 -5.53
CA LEU A 94 -7.97 -5.42 -5.02
C LEU A 94 -8.14 -5.06 -3.55
N TRP A 95 -9.34 -4.64 -3.14
CA TRP A 95 -9.69 -4.24 -1.77
C TRP A 95 -10.93 -5.00 -1.29
N PRO A 96 -10.77 -6.16 -0.63
CA PRO A 96 -11.89 -6.99 -0.18
C PRO A 96 -12.71 -6.34 0.95
N ASP A 97 -12.11 -5.40 1.68
CA ASP A 97 -12.76 -4.66 2.76
C ASP A 97 -13.61 -3.48 2.25
N ALA A 98 -13.65 -3.24 0.94
CA ALA A 98 -14.43 -2.15 0.36
C ALA A 98 -15.95 -2.46 0.37
N ASP A 99 -16.75 -1.41 0.58
CA ASP A 99 -18.21 -1.50 0.56
C ASP A 99 -18.73 -1.47 -0.89
N ARG A 100 -19.18 -2.64 -1.35
CA ARG A 100 -19.77 -2.83 -2.68
C ARG A 100 -21.00 -1.95 -2.90
N GLN A 101 -21.87 -1.79 -1.91
CA GLN A 101 -23.13 -1.06 -2.08
C GLN A 101 -22.90 0.46 -2.17
N GLN A 102 -21.97 0.97 -1.36
CA GLN A 102 -21.56 2.37 -1.42
C GLN A 102 -20.94 2.69 -2.78
N LEU A 103 -19.99 1.89 -3.26
CA LEU A 103 -19.37 2.06 -4.58
C LEU A 103 -20.41 2.06 -5.71
N ARG A 104 -21.32 1.09 -5.72
CA ARG A 104 -22.37 1.00 -6.74
C ARG A 104 -23.29 2.22 -6.76
N THR A 105 -23.58 2.79 -5.60
CA THR A 105 -24.40 4.01 -5.51
C THR A 105 -23.64 5.23 -6.04
N LEU A 106 -22.37 5.38 -5.67
CA LEU A 106 -21.51 6.47 -6.14
C LEU A 106 -21.30 6.41 -7.65
N VAL A 107 -21.05 5.23 -8.21
CA VAL A 107 -20.86 5.03 -9.66
C VAL A 107 -22.10 5.38 -10.46
N ARG A 108 -23.29 4.92 -10.03
CA ARG A 108 -24.55 5.27 -10.70
C ARG A 108 -24.81 6.78 -10.67
N ASN A 109 -24.51 7.44 -9.56
CA ASN A 109 -24.66 8.90 -9.46
C ASN A 109 -23.65 9.63 -10.36
N ALA A 110 -22.40 9.18 -10.40
CA ALA A 110 -21.36 9.75 -11.27
C ALA A 110 -21.71 9.60 -12.75
N ARG A 111 -22.27 8.47 -13.18
CA ARG A 111 -22.76 8.28 -14.56
C ARG A 111 -23.90 9.23 -14.91
N LYS A 112 -24.90 9.36 -14.04
CA LYS A 112 -26.00 10.33 -14.22
C LYS A 112 -25.52 11.78 -14.27
N GLU A 113 -24.52 12.13 -13.46
CA GLU A 113 -23.90 13.47 -13.48
C GLU A 113 -23.12 13.72 -14.77
N LYS A 114 -22.38 12.71 -15.27
CA LYS A 114 -21.63 12.75 -16.54
C LYS A 114 -22.58 12.91 -17.74
N GLU A 115 -23.65 12.13 -17.78
CA GLU A 115 -24.71 12.23 -18.81
C GLU A 115 -25.43 13.59 -18.76
N GLY A 116 -25.63 14.13 -17.55
CA GLY A 116 -26.30 15.42 -17.35
C GLY A 116 -25.42 16.66 -17.49
N ASN A 117 -24.13 16.53 -17.87
CA ASN A 117 -23.13 17.63 -17.88
C ASN A 117 -23.12 18.46 -16.59
N LYS A 118 -23.41 17.81 -15.45
CA LYS A 118 -23.42 18.44 -14.13
C LYS A 118 -22.00 18.43 -13.55
N PRO A 119 -21.69 19.33 -12.59
CA PRO A 119 -20.40 19.29 -11.90
C PRO A 119 -20.17 17.91 -11.28
N PRO A 120 -19.00 17.26 -11.48
CA PRO A 120 -18.77 15.87 -11.11
C PRO A 120 -18.48 15.73 -9.61
N LYS A 121 -19.53 15.89 -8.79
CA LYS A 121 -19.45 15.77 -7.33
C LYS A 121 -19.23 14.32 -6.93
N SER A 122 -19.95 13.40 -7.56
CA SER A 122 -19.85 11.97 -7.26
C SER A 122 -18.49 11.40 -7.68
N ALA A 123 -17.88 11.87 -8.77
CA ALA A 123 -16.53 11.47 -9.16
C ALA A 123 -15.46 11.86 -8.11
N ARG A 124 -15.60 13.04 -7.48
CA ARG A 124 -14.73 13.48 -6.37
C ARG A 124 -14.91 12.59 -5.15
N LEU A 125 -16.15 12.21 -4.83
CA LEU A 125 -16.45 11.30 -3.72
C LEU A 125 -15.89 9.89 -3.95
N ILE A 126 -15.97 9.36 -5.18
CA ILE A 126 -15.33 8.09 -5.54
C ILE A 126 -13.83 8.16 -5.29
N PHE A 127 -13.16 9.22 -5.75
CA PHE A 127 -11.73 9.39 -5.53
C PHE A 127 -11.36 9.48 -4.04
N GLN A 128 -12.13 10.23 -3.24
CA GLN A 128 -11.92 10.31 -1.80
C GLN A 128 -12.06 8.93 -1.13
N TYR A 129 -13.09 8.18 -1.49
CA TYR A 129 -13.32 6.84 -0.98
C TYR A 129 -12.19 5.86 -1.36
N LEU A 130 -11.75 5.87 -2.62
CA LEU A 130 -10.62 5.05 -3.08
C LEU A 130 -9.32 5.41 -2.37
N ARG A 131 -9.09 6.69 -2.05
CA ARG A 131 -7.94 7.13 -1.26
C ARG A 131 -7.99 6.57 0.16
N GLU A 132 -9.15 6.62 0.80
CA GLU A 132 -9.35 6.06 2.15
C GLU A 132 -9.07 4.55 2.17
N LEU A 133 -9.52 3.81 1.15
CA LEU A 133 -9.22 2.38 0.99
C LEU A 133 -7.72 2.12 0.80
N ALA A 134 -7.05 2.90 -0.05
CA ALA A 134 -5.61 2.75 -0.26
C ALA A 134 -4.80 3.08 1.01
N GLU A 135 -5.20 4.09 1.77
CA GLU A 135 -4.59 4.41 3.06
C GLU A 135 -4.84 3.32 4.12
N ALA A 136 -6.05 2.74 4.13
CA ALA A 136 -6.38 1.61 4.98
C ALA A 136 -5.56 0.36 4.63
N GLU A 137 -5.33 0.08 3.34
CA GLU A 137 -4.47 -1.01 2.88
C GLU A 137 -3.03 -0.83 3.38
N VAL A 138 -2.48 0.38 3.26
CA VAL A 138 -1.14 0.69 3.76
C VAL A 138 -1.06 0.43 5.27
N LYS A 139 -2.06 0.85 6.05
CA LYS A 139 -2.13 0.58 7.50
C LYS A 139 -2.25 -0.92 7.80
N ASN A 140 -2.99 -1.67 6.99
CA ASN A 140 -3.18 -3.11 7.19
C ASN A 140 -1.91 -3.91 6.85
N ARG A 141 -1.16 -3.50 5.82
CA ARG A 141 0.15 -4.09 5.46
C ARG A 141 1.23 -3.91 6.55
N VAL A 142 1.16 -2.87 7.38
CA VAL A 142 2.11 -2.68 8.49
C VAL A 142 1.70 -3.39 9.79
N ILE A 143 0.45 -3.85 9.91
CA ILE A 143 -0.08 -4.46 11.14
C ILE A 143 0.02 -6.00 11.14
N PHE A 144 0.14 -6.63 9.97
CA PHE A 144 0.54 -8.04 9.88
C PHE A 144 2.02 -8.14 9.51
N PRO A 145 2.96 -8.20 10.49
CA PRO A 145 4.26 -8.76 10.20
C PRO A 145 4.01 -10.19 9.74
N LEU A 146 4.45 -10.50 8.52
CA LEU A 146 4.73 -11.86 8.10
C LEU A 146 5.45 -12.57 9.25
N PHE A 147 4.81 -13.58 9.82
CA PHE A 147 5.44 -14.52 10.75
C PHE A 147 5.18 -15.94 10.25
N PRO A 148 6.15 -16.85 10.41
CA PRO A 148 7.54 -16.74 9.98
C PRO A 148 7.89 -17.88 9.00
N THR A 149 8.95 -17.70 8.22
CA THR A 149 9.63 -18.82 7.54
C THR A 149 10.19 -19.80 8.58
N GLY A 150 10.20 -21.08 8.20
CA GLY A 150 10.30 -22.23 9.10
C GLY A 150 11.58 -22.33 9.93
N ARG A 151 11.46 -23.10 11.02
CA ARG A 151 12.57 -23.83 11.63
C ARG A 151 12.11 -25.23 12.03
N GLY A 152 12.68 -26.24 11.36
CA GLY A 152 13.02 -27.53 11.95
C GLY A 152 11.92 -28.59 12.04
N GLY A 153 11.78 -29.39 10.98
CA GLY A 153 11.10 -30.69 11.03
C GLY A 153 11.78 -31.65 10.05
N GLU A 154 12.97 -32.13 10.39
CA GLU A 154 13.62 -33.21 9.64
C GLU A 154 12.87 -34.53 9.93
N CYS A 155 11.97 -34.92 9.04
CA CYS A 155 11.38 -36.25 9.05
C CYS A 155 12.33 -37.23 8.36
N SER A 156 13.12 -37.98 9.16
CA SER A 156 13.91 -39.09 8.64
C SER A 156 13.08 -40.38 8.65
N LEU A 157 12.95 -41.01 7.48
CA LEU A 157 12.43 -42.38 7.35
C LEU A 157 13.57 -43.38 7.59
N SER A 158 13.41 -44.28 8.57
CA SER A 158 14.25 -45.49 8.67
C SER A 158 13.40 -46.74 8.40
N HIS A 159 13.97 -47.67 7.64
CA HIS A 159 13.34 -48.95 7.28
C HIS A 159 13.96 -50.08 8.11
N SER A 160 13.15 -50.81 8.88
CA SER A 160 13.52 -52.14 9.38
C SER A 160 12.38 -53.14 9.19
N GLY A 161 12.54 -53.99 8.18
CA GLY A 161 12.34 -55.45 8.20
C GLY A 161 11.02 -56.13 8.59
N ARG A 162 10.07 -55.52 9.31
CA ARG A 162 8.74 -56.12 9.62
C ARG A 162 7.84 -55.04 10.26
N GLY A 163 7.11 -54.31 9.42
CA GLY A 163 6.08 -53.34 9.83
C GLY A 163 6.58 -51.89 9.93
N LYS A 164 5.93 -50.97 9.22
CA LYS A 164 6.22 -49.53 9.31
C LYS A 164 5.58 -48.97 10.59
N ARG A 165 6.38 -48.57 11.58
CA ARG A 165 5.92 -47.70 12.69
C ARG A 165 6.32 -46.27 12.40
N LEU A 166 5.35 -45.38 12.18
CA LEU A 166 5.57 -43.95 12.34
C LEU A 166 5.64 -43.65 13.84
N HIS A 167 6.80 -43.26 14.34
CA HIS A 167 6.89 -42.56 15.61
C HIS A 167 6.62 -41.07 15.36
N CYS A 168 5.34 -40.69 15.41
CA CYS A 168 4.94 -39.29 15.46
C CYS A 168 4.84 -38.89 16.94
N ARG A 169 5.95 -38.49 17.56
CA ARG A 169 5.91 -37.88 18.89
C ARG A 169 5.68 -36.38 18.66
N PHE A 170 4.43 -35.96 18.88
CA PHE A 170 3.85 -34.62 18.63
C PHE A 170 3.47 -34.31 17.17
N CYS A 171 2.33 -34.84 16.72
CA CYS A 171 1.58 -34.32 15.57
C CYS A 171 0.10 -34.21 15.95
N PHE A 172 -0.33 -33.05 16.47
CA PHE A 172 -1.72 -32.81 16.88
C PHE A 172 -2.58 -32.13 15.80
N LEU A 173 -2.13 -32.12 14.54
CA LEU A 173 -2.78 -31.35 13.45
C LEU A 173 -2.83 -32.10 12.12
N CYS A 174 -3.12 -33.41 12.15
CA CYS A 174 -3.25 -34.21 10.93
C CYS A 174 -4.59 -34.96 10.81
N GLN A 175 -5.69 -34.34 11.24
CA GLN A 175 -7.06 -34.67 10.81
C GLN A 175 -7.90 -33.40 11.03
N PRO A 176 -8.11 -32.51 10.02
CA PRO A 176 -8.88 -32.85 8.82
C PRO A 176 -8.52 -31.96 7.59
N ILE A 177 -7.61 -32.39 6.71
CA ILE A 177 -7.40 -31.74 5.39
C ILE A 177 -7.22 -32.81 4.31
N GLN A 178 -8.08 -33.83 4.32
CA GLN A 178 -8.04 -34.87 3.27
C GLN A 178 -9.42 -35.18 2.69
N GLN A 179 -10.39 -34.28 2.88
CA GLN A 179 -11.76 -34.45 2.39
C GLN A 179 -12.33 -33.22 1.68
N LEU A 180 -11.49 -32.25 1.28
CA LEU A 180 -11.92 -31.02 0.57
C LEU A 180 -11.20 -30.80 -0.77
N LEU A 181 -10.54 -31.82 -1.30
CA LEU A 181 -9.90 -31.80 -2.61
C LEU A 181 -10.56 -32.86 -3.51
N MET A 182 -11.85 -32.69 -3.84
CA MET A 182 -12.50 -33.42 -4.96
C MET A 182 -13.93 -32.93 -5.34
N ASP A 183 -14.26 -31.63 -5.25
CA ASP A 183 -15.52 -31.09 -5.78
C ASP A 183 -15.28 -30.00 -6.85
N PRO A 184 -15.52 -30.26 -8.16
CA PRO A 184 -15.19 -29.31 -9.23
C PRO A 184 -16.26 -28.24 -9.54
N THR A 185 -17.25 -27.98 -8.67
CA THR A 185 -18.41 -27.10 -9.04
C THR A 185 -18.83 -26.05 -8.00
N LYS A 186 -17.96 -25.57 -7.10
CA LYS A 186 -18.31 -24.48 -6.16
C LYS A 186 -17.44 -23.22 -6.34
N PRO A 187 -18.05 -22.02 -6.51
CA PRO A 187 -17.31 -20.77 -6.72
C PRO A 187 -16.61 -20.29 -5.44
N ALA A 188 -15.39 -19.79 -5.61
CA ALA A 188 -14.35 -19.56 -4.59
C ALA A 188 -14.64 -18.50 -3.50
N VAL A 189 -15.86 -17.95 -3.42
CA VAL A 189 -16.16 -16.79 -2.56
C VAL A 189 -16.82 -17.18 -1.22
N ALA A 190 -17.28 -18.43 -1.07
CA ALA A 190 -18.01 -18.85 0.15
C ALA A 190 -17.10 -19.41 1.27
N HIS A 191 -15.81 -19.67 1.01
CA HIS A 191 -14.99 -20.40 1.99
C HIS A 191 -14.37 -19.51 3.07
N HIS A 192 -14.18 -18.21 2.80
CA HIS A 192 -13.45 -17.31 3.70
C HIS A 192 -14.32 -16.76 4.86
N GLN A 193 -15.63 -16.60 4.65
CA GLN A 193 -16.54 -16.09 5.68
C GLN A 193 -16.79 -17.09 6.81
N ASN A 194 -16.82 -18.40 6.51
CA ASN A 194 -17.01 -19.44 7.53
C ASN A 194 -15.81 -19.61 8.47
N VAL A 195 -14.59 -19.32 7.99
CA VAL A 195 -13.37 -19.41 8.81
C VAL A 195 -13.29 -18.25 9.81
N ILE A 196 -13.68 -17.03 9.39
CA ILE A 196 -13.70 -15.84 10.26
C ILE A 196 -14.81 -15.93 11.31
N ALA A 197 -15.99 -16.47 10.96
CA ALA A 197 -17.09 -16.69 11.91
C ALA A 197 -16.74 -17.71 13.01
N ARG A 198 -15.97 -18.77 12.67
CA ARG A 198 -15.54 -19.79 13.64
C ARG A 198 -14.47 -19.31 14.62
N LEU A 199 -13.60 -18.38 14.20
CA LEU A 199 -12.56 -17.80 15.07
C LEU A 199 -13.12 -16.81 16.10
N ARG A 200 -14.23 -16.12 15.79
CA ARG A 200 -14.90 -15.23 16.76
C ARG A 200 -15.70 -15.99 17.83
N GLY A 201 -16.15 -17.21 17.55
CA GLY A 201 -16.84 -18.07 18.53
C GLY A 201 -15.91 -18.69 19.59
N PHE A 202 -14.61 -18.82 19.31
CA PHE A 202 -13.66 -19.43 20.25
C PHE A 202 -13.19 -18.48 21.36
N HIS A 203 -13.34 -17.17 21.18
CA HIS A 203 -12.82 -16.18 22.13
C HIS A 203 -13.76 -15.90 23.32
N HIS A 204 -14.94 -16.51 23.36
CA HIS A 204 -15.92 -16.29 24.43
C HIS A 204 -15.91 -17.33 25.55
N HIS A 205 -15.02 -18.33 25.48
CA HIS A 205 -14.93 -19.44 26.45
C HIS A 205 -13.67 -19.45 27.32
N LEU A 206 -12.88 -18.37 27.30
CA LEU A 206 -11.78 -18.13 28.24
C LEU A 206 -12.08 -16.89 29.10
N ARG A 207 -13.21 -16.95 29.82
CA ARG A 207 -13.40 -16.25 31.08
C ARG A 207 -14.30 -17.07 31.99
#